data_AF-A0A7Y1VIP6-F1
#
_entry.id   AF-A0A7Y1VIP6-F1
#
_cell.length_a   1.000
_cell.length_b   1.000
_cell.length_c   1.000
_cell.angle_alpha   90.00
_cell.angle_beta   90.00
_cell.angle_gamma   90.00
#
_symmetry.space_group_name_H-M   'P 1'
#
loop_
_entity.id
_entity.type
_entity.pdbx_description
1 polymer ?
#
loop_
_entity_poly.entity_id
_entity_poly.type
_entity_poly.pdbx_seq_one_letter_code
_entity_poly.pdbx_strand_id
1 'polypeptide(L)'
;MREAARSTANVSILVMTLLFASSFFSLMFLRLGGSDATADFLASIGGGKTGFVLVAMVAVFLLGINLEFLEITFIVVPIFLPAMDALGFTVQEKIWFTVLMAVNLNMAFISPPVGFSLFYLQSVAPPEVKTADIHKGAIPFMVLQGVALVLLGFFPGIVQTSFDLFVPGG
;
A
#
# COMPACT_ATOMS: atom_id res chain seq x y z
N MET A 1 -4.91 -31.10 13.25
CA MET A 1 -4.32 -30.35 14.39
C MET A 1 -2.86 -29.95 14.13
N ARG A 2 -1.90 -30.88 14.03
CA ARG A 2 -0.46 -30.53 13.81
C ARG A 2 -0.20 -29.76 12.51
N GLU A 3 -0.93 -30.08 11.45
CA GLU A 3 -0.78 -29.46 10.14
C GLU A 3 -1.33 -28.02 10.12
N ALA A 4 -2.51 -27.79 10.68
CA ALA A 4 -3.05 -26.45 10.93
C ALA A 4 -2.11 -25.60 11.79
N ALA A 5 -1.57 -26.16 12.88
CA ALA A 5 -0.61 -25.46 13.75
C ALA A 5 0.68 -25.09 13.01
N ARG A 6 1.21 -25.97 12.15
CA ARG A 6 2.38 -25.65 11.29
C ARG A 6 2.07 -24.58 10.25
N SER A 7 0.90 -24.64 9.62
CA SER A 7 0.48 -23.62 8.65
C SER A 7 0.41 -22.24 9.29
N THR A 8 -0.23 -22.13 10.47
CA THR A 8 -0.27 -20.87 11.23
C THR A 8 1.12 -20.42 11.64
N ALA A 9 1.97 -21.34 12.11
CA ALA A 9 3.35 -21.00 12.49
C ALA A 9 4.16 -20.45 11.31
N ASN A 10 4.03 -21.02 10.11
CA ASN A 10 4.74 -20.57 8.91
C ASN A 10 4.35 -19.14 8.53
N VAL A 11 3.06 -18.80 8.56
CA VAL A 11 2.58 -17.43 8.29
C VAL A 11 3.11 -16.47 9.35
N SER A 12 3.05 -16.84 10.63
CA SER A 12 3.61 -16.01 11.70
C SER A 12 5.12 -15.81 11.55
N ILE A 13 5.88 -16.84 11.18
CA ILE A 13 7.32 -16.74 10.94
C ILE A 13 7.59 -15.78 9.79
N LEU A 14 6.86 -15.89 8.66
CA LEU A 14 7.00 -14.98 7.53
C LEU A 14 6.80 -13.52 7.95
N VAL A 15 5.73 -13.22 8.69
CA VAL A 15 5.45 -11.87 9.20
C VAL A 15 6.56 -11.38 10.14
N MET A 16 7.02 -12.21 11.06
CA MET A 16 8.11 -11.86 11.98
C MET A 16 9.44 -11.62 11.27
N THR A 17 9.75 -12.42 10.25
CA THR A 17 10.94 -12.24 9.41
C THR A 17 10.86 -10.95 8.59
N LEU A 18 9.69 -10.63 8.01
CA LEU A 18 9.47 -9.37 7.30
C LEU A 18 9.62 -8.16 8.23
N LEU A 19 9.09 -8.21 9.44
CA LEU A 19 9.24 -7.17 10.46
C LEU A 19 10.71 -6.93 10.83
N PHE A 20 11.46 -8.00 11.06
CA PHE A 20 12.90 -7.92 11.35
C PHE A 20 13.68 -7.32 10.17
N ALA A 21 13.45 -7.84 8.97
CA ALA A 21 14.11 -7.37 7.75
C ALA A 21 13.78 -5.90 7.44
N SER A 22 12.51 -5.51 7.60
CA SER A 22 12.01 -4.14 7.42
C SER A 22 12.69 -3.17 8.38
N SER A 23 12.77 -3.54 9.67
CA SER A 23 13.42 -2.72 10.69
C SER A 23 14.92 -2.56 10.41
N PHE A 24 15.59 -3.66 10.05
CA PHE A 24 17.00 -3.64 9.67
C PHE A 24 17.24 -2.79 8.41
N PHE A 25 16.40 -2.95 7.40
CA PHE A 25 16.44 -2.18 6.17
C PHE A 25 16.24 -0.69 6.46
N SER A 26 15.25 -0.30 7.27
CA SER A 26 14.99 1.10 7.62
C SER A 26 16.22 1.76 8.26
N LEU A 27 16.87 1.06 9.21
CA LEU A 27 18.08 1.54 9.87
C LEU A 27 19.27 1.67 8.91
N MET A 28 19.48 0.69 8.03
CA MET A 28 20.55 0.73 7.04
C MET A 28 20.30 1.79 5.98
N PHE A 29 19.07 1.91 5.48
CA PHE A 29 18.65 2.90 4.52
C PHE A 29 18.91 4.32 5.04
N LEU A 30 18.54 4.59 6.30
CA LEU A 30 18.83 5.89 6.92
C LEU A 30 20.34 6.12 7.09
N ARG A 31 21.08 5.11 7.58
CA ARG A 31 22.54 5.22 7.79
C ARG A 31 23.34 5.42 6.52
N LEU A 32 22.88 4.86 5.40
CA LEU A 32 23.54 4.98 4.10
C LEU A 32 23.14 6.26 3.35
N GLY A 33 22.34 7.14 3.96
CA GLY A 33 21.85 8.36 3.30
C GLY A 33 20.76 8.09 2.25
N GLY A 34 20.08 6.94 2.31
CA GLY A 34 19.03 6.57 1.36
C GLY A 34 17.84 7.55 1.38
N SER A 35 17.55 8.14 2.55
CA SER A 35 16.53 9.20 2.68
C SER A 35 16.88 10.42 1.83
N ASP A 36 18.13 10.89 1.92
CA ASP A 36 18.62 12.04 1.16
C ASP A 36 18.66 11.73 -0.34
N ALA A 37 19.17 10.55 -0.72
CA ALA A 37 19.20 10.10 -2.11
C ALA A 37 17.80 10.00 -2.73
N THR A 38 16.80 9.56 -1.95
CA THR A 38 15.41 9.49 -2.41
C THR A 38 14.80 10.88 -2.55
N ALA A 39 15.07 11.77 -1.59
CA ALA A 39 14.63 13.16 -1.65
C ALA A 39 15.23 13.90 -2.86
N ASP A 40 16.52 13.73 -3.12
CA ASP A 40 17.22 14.32 -4.27
C ASP A 40 16.70 13.76 -5.60
N PHE A 41 16.50 12.45 -5.69
CA PHE A 41 15.91 11.82 -6.87
C PHE A 41 14.51 12.36 -7.15
N LEU A 42 13.67 12.51 -6.13
CA LEU A 42 12.34 13.08 -6.32
C LEU A 42 12.34 14.58 -6.61
N ALA A 43 13.24 15.33 -5.99
CA ALA A 43 13.43 16.74 -6.31
C ALA A 43 13.79 16.92 -7.80
N SER A 44 14.53 15.97 -8.38
CA SER A 44 14.88 15.96 -9.81
C SER A 44 13.69 15.67 -10.74
N ILE A 45 12.68 14.93 -10.30
CA ILE A 45 11.44 14.67 -11.05
C ILE A 45 10.54 15.92 -11.07
N GLY A 46 10.64 16.76 -10.03
CA GLY A 46 9.80 17.93 -9.85
C GLY A 46 8.42 17.61 -9.26
N GLY A 47 7.70 18.65 -8.81
CA GLY A 47 6.35 18.51 -8.25
C GLY A 47 6.26 18.41 -6.72
N GLY A 48 7.38 18.48 -6.00
CA GLY A 48 7.41 18.57 -4.53
C GLY A 48 6.65 17.44 -3.84
N LYS A 49 5.88 17.76 -2.79
CA LYS A 49 5.08 16.78 -2.04
C LYS A 49 4.04 16.06 -2.92
N THR A 50 3.39 16.76 -3.83
CA THR A 50 2.38 16.15 -4.72
C THR A 50 3.02 15.20 -5.73
N GLY A 51 4.18 15.58 -6.28
CA GLY A 51 4.98 14.73 -7.15
C GLY A 51 5.42 13.43 -6.44
N PHE A 52 5.89 13.56 -5.19
CA PHE A 52 6.20 12.40 -4.34
C PHE A 52 5.01 11.44 -4.27
N VAL A 53 3.84 11.94 -3.88
CA VAL A 53 2.66 11.12 -3.63
C VAL A 53 2.20 10.44 -4.91
N LEU A 54 2.23 11.14 -6.05
CA LEU A 54 1.83 10.58 -7.34
C LEU A 54 2.75 9.42 -7.75
N VAL A 55 4.07 9.63 -7.69
CA VAL A 55 5.06 8.59 -8.01
C VAL A 55 4.93 7.42 -7.05
N ALA A 56 4.76 7.69 -5.75
CA ALA A 56 4.56 6.68 -4.72
C ALA A 56 3.29 5.86 -4.97
N MET A 57 2.16 6.48 -5.35
CA MET A 57 0.92 5.76 -5.67
C MET A 57 1.08 4.85 -6.88
N VAL A 58 1.75 5.32 -7.94
CA VAL A 58 2.02 4.48 -9.11
C VAL A 58 2.93 3.31 -8.75
N ALA A 59 4.02 3.56 -8.03
CA ALA A 59 4.96 2.53 -7.60
C ALA A 59 4.29 1.48 -6.71
N VAL A 60 3.52 1.91 -5.70
CA VAL A 60 2.77 1.03 -4.79
C VAL A 60 1.75 0.19 -5.55
N PHE A 61 1.02 0.78 -6.51
CA PHE A 61 0.04 0.06 -7.30
C PHE A 61 0.72 -1.05 -8.14
N LEU A 62 1.85 -0.74 -8.79
CA LEU A 62 2.60 -1.71 -9.58
C LEU A 62 3.19 -2.84 -8.73
N LEU A 63 3.71 -2.52 -7.55
CA LEU A 63 4.17 -3.53 -6.58
C LEU A 63 2.99 -4.39 -6.08
N GLY A 64 1.82 -3.76 -5.89
CA GLY A 64 0.55 -4.37 -5.48
C GLY A 64 0.01 -5.45 -6.39
N ILE A 65 0.45 -5.48 -7.65
CA ILE A 65 0.05 -6.52 -8.61
C ILE A 65 0.69 -7.87 -8.26
N ASN A 66 1.91 -7.89 -7.68
CA ASN A 66 2.67 -9.12 -7.47
C ASN A 66 2.81 -9.52 -6.00
N LEU A 67 2.88 -8.54 -5.10
CA LEU A 67 3.14 -8.75 -3.68
C LEU A 67 1.86 -8.55 -2.84
N GLU A 68 1.77 -9.20 -1.68
CA GLU A 68 0.64 -9.04 -0.77
C GLU A 68 0.73 -7.70 0.00
N PHE A 69 -0.41 -7.19 0.48
CA PHE A 69 -0.49 -5.92 1.22
C PHE A 69 0.46 -5.86 2.43
N LEU A 70 0.62 -6.98 3.18
CA LEU A 70 1.54 -7.04 4.32
C LEU A 70 2.99 -6.88 3.88
N GLU A 71 3.40 -7.60 2.83
CA GLU A 71 4.76 -7.56 2.30
C GLU A 71 5.11 -6.15 1.81
N ILE A 72 4.21 -5.53 1.04
CA ILE A 72 4.42 -4.18 0.51
C ILE A 72 4.49 -3.16 1.64
N THR A 73 3.59 -3.24 2.62
CA THR A 73 3.58 -2.31 3.75
C THR A 73 4.92 -2.33 4.49
N PHE A 74 5.47 -3.52 4.75
CA PHE A 74 6.76 -3.65 5.42
C PHE A 74 7.97 -3.23 4.57
N ILE A 75 7.85 -3.18 3.25
CA ILE A 75 8.91 -2.68 2.37
C ILE A 75 8.81 -1.17 2.16
N VAL A 76 7.62 -0.67 1.85
CA VAL A 76 7.39 0.71 1.40
C VAL A 76 7.44 1.70 2.56
N VAL A 77 6.78 1.41 3.67
CA VAL A 77 6.73 2.30 4.85
C VAL A 77 8.13 2.72 5.33
N PRO A 78 9.09 1.81 5.55
CA PRO A 78 10.43 2.21 6.01
C PRO A 78 11.26 2.97 4.98
N ILE A 79 10.91 2.95 3.70
CA ILE A 79 11.56 3.73 2.63
C ILE A 79 10.91 5.12 2.55
N PHE A 80 9.58 5.14 2.48
CA PHE A 80 8.84 6.34 2.11
C PHE A 80 8.64 7.28 3.28
N LEU A 81 8.43 6.79 4.51
CA LEU A 81 8.27 7.69 5.66
C LEU A 81 9.52 8.55 5.93
N PRO A 82 10.76 8.00 5.94
CA PRO A 82 11.95 8.83 6.07
C PRO A 82 12.12 9.82 4.92
N ALA A 83 11.84 9.41 3.68
CA ALA A 83 11.90 10.31 2.52
C ALA A 83 10.86 11.45 2.62
N MET A 84 9.66 11.16 3.14
CA MET A 84 8.65 12.17 3.44
C MET A 84 9.10 13.14 4.53
N ASP A 85 9.81 12.66 5.57
CA ASP A 85 10.40 13.52 6.59
C ASP A 85 11.44 14.47 5.99
N ALA A 86 12.31 13.97 5.11
CA ALA A 86 13.30 14.79 4.39
C ALA A 86 12.65 15.86 3.48
N LEU A 87 11.48 15.56 2.91
CA LEU A 87 10.69 16.50 2.11
C LEU A 87 9.78 17.42 2.95
N GLY A 88 9.85 17.34 4.29
CA GLY A 88 9.11 18.19 5.21
C GLY A 88 7.61 17.91 5.28
N PHE A 89 7.20 16.65 5.11
CA PHE A 89 5.81 16.25 5.34
C PHE A 89 5.46 16.32 6.84
N THR A 90 4.28 16.84 7.15
CA THR A 90 3.72 16.86 8.50
C THR A 90 3.23 15.47 8.92
N VAL A 91 2.97 15.27 10.21
CA VAL A 91 2.39 14.02 10.72
C VAL A 91 1.04 13.73 10.05
N GLN A 92 0.19 14.75 9.89
CA GLN A 92 -1.11 14.63 9.26
C GLN A 92 -1.00 14.27 7.77
N GLU A 93 -0.02 14.83 7.05
CA GLU A 93 0.20 14.47 5.64
C GLU A 93 0.73 13.04 5.50
N LYS A 94 1.53 12.54 6.46
CA LYS A 94 1.95 11.13 6.50
C LYS A 94 0.77 10.19 6.75
N ILE A 95 -0.14 10.54 7.65
CA ILE A 95 -1.37 9.76 7.89
C ILE A 95 -2.25 9.75 6.63
N TRP A 96 -2.41 10.91 5.99
CA TRP A 96 -3.13 10.99 4.71
C TRP A 96 -2.50 10.09 3.64
N PHE A 97 -1.18 10.11 3.51
CA PHE A 97 -0.46 9.23 2.61
C PHE A 97 -0.69 7.73 2.91
N THR A 98 -0.63 7.32 4.18
CA THR A 98 -0.86 5.91 4.54
C THR A 98 -2.29 5.47 4.25
N VAL A 99 -3.28 6.35 4.40
CA VAL A 99 -4.67 6.08 4.01
C VAL A 99 -4.81 5.94 2.50
N LEU A 100 -4.20 6.84 1.71
CA LEU A 100 -4.18 6.70 0.25
C LEU A 100 -3.51 5.38 -0.17
N MET A 101 -2.38 5.04 0.46
CA MET A 101 -1.67 3.79 0.22
C MET A 101 -2.56 2.58 0.53
N ALA A 102 -3.31 2.59 1.63
CA ALA A 102 -4.21 1.50 2.00
C ALA A 102 -5.33 1.30 0.96
N VAL A 103 -5.96 2.38 0.49
CA VAL A 103 -7.00 2.33 -0.55
C VAL A 103 -6.41 1.85 -1.88
N ASN A 104 -5.23 2.36 -2.25
CA ASN A 104 -4.52 1.96 -3.46
C ASN A 104 -4.11 0.48 -3.46
N LEU A 105 -3.63 -0.04 -2.33
CA LEU A 105 -3.32 -1.46 -2.16
C LEU A 105 -4.57 -2.34 -2.23
N ASN A 106 -5.69 -1.89 -1.65
CA ASN A 106 -6.96 -2.60 -1.78
C ASN A 106 -7.41 -2.67 -3.26
N MET A 107 -7.26 -1.56 -4.00
CA MET A 107 -7.54 -1.52 -5.44
C MET A 107 -6.64 -2.48 -6.24
N ALA A 108 -5.35 -2.57 -5.91
CA ALA A 108 -4.43 -3.52 -6.53
C ALA A 108 -4.83 -4.99 -6.26
N PHE A 109 -5.28 -5.29 -5.03
CA PHE A 109 -5.74 -6.63 -4.63
C PHE A 109 -6.95 -7.15 -5.42
N ILE A 110 -7.77 -6.25 -5.95
CA ILE A 110 -8.94 -6.55 -6.79
C ILE A 110 -8.68 -6.30 -8.29
N SER A 111 -7.47 -5.88 -8.68
CA SER A 111 -7.16 -5.53 -10.07
C SER A 111 -6.91 -6.75 -10.95
N PRO A 112 -7.63 -6.92 -12.07
CA PRO A 112 -7.22 -7.83 -13.13
C PRO A 112 -5.84 -7.45 -13.68
N PRO A 113 -4.98 -8.40 -14.10
CA PRO A 113 -5.20 -9.85 -14.17
C PRO A 113 -4.69 -10.65 -12.96
N VAL A 114 -4.03 -10.00 -11.99
CA VAL A 114 -3.19 -10.67 -10.96
C VAL A 114 -3.74 -10.51 -9.53
N GLY A 115 -4.85 -9.78 -9.34
CA GLY A 115 -5.43 -9.56 -8.03
C GLY A 115 -5.74 -10.87 -7.30
N PHE A 116 -5.09 -11.08 -6.15
CA PHE A 116 -5.23 -12.29 -5.33
C PHE A 116 -6.70 -12.65 -5.05
N SER A 117 -7.56 -11.66 -4.80
CA SER A 117 -9.00 -11.88 -4.61
C SER A 117 -9.67 -12.56 -5.82
N LEU A 118 -9.26 -12.21 -7.04
CA LEU A 118 -9.80 -12.79 -8.26
C LEU A 118 -9.31 -14.22 -8.45
N PHE A 119 -8.06 -14.52 -8.10
CA PHE A 119 -7.55 -15.90 -8.11
C PHE A 119 -8.21 -16.78 -7.06
N TYR A 120 -8.46 -16.24 -5.87
CA TYR A 120 -9.23 -16.96 -4.85
C TYR A 120 -10.64 -17.29 -5.35
N LEU A 121 -11.33 -16.34 -5.94
CA LEU A 121 -12.66 -16.58 -6.53
C LEU A 121 -12.61 -17.59 -7.69
N GLN A 122 -11.59 -17.53 -8.55
CA GLN A 122 -11.40 -18.51 -9.62
C GLN A 122 -11.17 -19.93 -9.09
N SER A 123 -10.48 -20.09 -7.97
CA SER A 123 -10.17 -21.41 -7.40
C SER A 123 -11.39 -22.18 -6.89
N VAL A 124 -12.49 -21.48 -6.63
CA VAL A 124 -13.76 -22.05 -6.16
C VAL A 124 -14.91 -21.81 -7.14
N ALA A 125 -14.65 -21.18 -8.29
CA ALA A 125 -15.67 -20.83 -9.26
C ALA A 125 -16.22 -22.09 -9.95
N PRO A 126 -17.55 -22.19 -10.14
CA PRO A 126 -18.16 -23.22 -10.96
C PRO A 126 -17.64 -23.17 -12.42
N PRO A 127 -17.58 -24.31 -13.13
CA PRO A 127 -17.08 -24.38 -14.52
C PRO A 127 -17.84 -23.46 -15.50
N GLU A 128 -19.07 -23.09 -15.17
CA GLU A 128 -19.92 -22.21 -15.97
C GLU A 128 -19.46 -20.74 -15.92
N VAL A 129 -18.75 -20.34 -14.87
CA VAL A 129 -18.27 -18.97 -14.67
C VAL A 129 -16.89 -18.83 -15.29
N LYS A 130 -16.78 -18.02 -16.35
CA LYS A 130 -15.49 -17.79 -17.00
C LYS A 130 -14.67 -16.79 -16.20
N THR A 131 -13.35 -16.92 -16.27
CA THR A 131 -12.39 -15.92 -15.72
C THR A 131 -12.73 -14.49 -16.16
N ALA A 132 -13.20 -14.31 -17.39
CA ALA A 132 -13.62 -13.02 -17.92
C ALA A 132 -14.83 -12.42 -17.18
N ASP A 133 -15.76 -13.24 -16.68
CA ASP A 133 -16.94 -12.78 -15.95
C ASP A 133 -16.54 -12.30 -14.55
N ILE A 134 -15.61 -13.01 -13.90
CA ILE A 134 -15.01 -12.60 -12.62
C ILE A 134 -14.27 -11.26 -12.77
N HIS A 135 -13.47 -11.12 -13.84
CA HIS A 135 -12.73 -9.89 -14.11
C HIS A 135 -13.68 -8.71 -14.39
N LYS A 136 -14.73 -8.92 -15.20
CA LYS A 136 -15.75 -7.90 -15.45
C LYS A 136 -16.51 -7.51 -14.19
N GLY A 137 -16.76 -8.46 -13.29
CA GLY A 137 -17.38 -8.19 -11.99
C GLY A 137 -16.52 -7.32 -11.06
N ALA A 138 -15.20 -7.37 -11.19
CA ALA A 138 -14.28 -6.59 -10.37
C ALA A 138 -14.14 -5.12 -10.82
N ILE A 139 -14.28 -4.86 -12.13
CA ILE A 139 -14.09 -3.52 -12.72
C ILE A 139 -14.96 -2.43 -12.05
N PRO A 140 -16.28 -2.64 -11.79
CA PRO A 140 -17.10 -1.64 -11.11
C PRO A 140 -16.57 -1.27 -9.72
N PHE A 141 -16.08 -2.25 -8.96
CA PHE A 141 -15.50 -2.01 -7.64
C PHE A 141 -14.18 -1.27 -7.73
N MET A 142 -13.34 -1.59 -8.72
CA MET A 142 -12.11 -0.83 -8.98
C MET A 142 -12.40 0.62 -9.34
N VAL A 143 -13.43 0.88 -10.15
CA VAL A 143 -13.82 2.25 -10.49
C VAL A 143 -14.25 3.01 -9.24
N LEU A 144 -15.05 2.38 -8.36
CA LEU A 144 -15.42 2.98 -7.07
C LEU A 144 -14.21 3.25 -6.17
N GLN A 145 -13.25 2.31 -6.10
CA GLN A 145 -12.00 2.51 -5.35
C GLN A 145 -11.15 3.63 -5.93
N GLY A 146 -11.07 3.73 -7.27
CA GLY A 146 -10.36 4.81 -7.95
C GLY A 146 -11.01 6.17 -7.69
N VAL A 147 -12.34 6.25 -7.70
CA VAL A 147 -13.08 7.47 -7.33
C VAL A 147 -12.80 7.84 -5.86
N ALA A 148 -12.83 6.87 -4.95
CA ALA A 148 -12.49 7.10 -3.54
C ALA A 148 -11.05 7.61 -3.38
N LEU A 149 -10.09 7.00 -4.08
CA LEU A 149 -8.68 7.41 -4.06
C LEU A 149 -8.49 8.84 -4.56
N VAL A 150 -9.16 9.21 -5.66
CA VAL A 150 -9.14 10.57 -6.20
C VAL A 150 -9.74 11.56 -5.20
N LEU A 151 -10.92 11.24 -4.64
CA LEU A 151 -11.57 12.10 -3.65
C LEU A 151 -10.68 12.31 -2.41
N LEU A 152 -10.13 11.23 -1.85
CA LEU A 152 -9.22 11.32 -0.70
C LEU A 152 -7.93 12.07 -1.05
N GLY A 153 -7.45 11.95 -2.29
CA GLY A 153 -6.26 12.64 -2.76
C GLY A 153 -6.45 14.16 -2.86
N PHE A 154 -7.58 14.62 -3.38
CA PHE A 154 -7.87 16.06 -3.54
C PHE A 154 -8.47 16.70 -2.28
N PHE A 155 -9.14 15.91 -1.43
CA PHE A 155 -9.80 16.40 -0.22
C PHE A 155 -9.21 15.74 1.05
N PRO A 156 -7.98 16.11 1.45
CA PRO A 156 -7.32 15.54 2.64
C PRO A 156 -8.10 15.79 3.94
N GLY A 157 -8.97 16.81 3.96
CA GLY A 157 -9.86 17.11 5.10
C GLY A 157 -10.82 15.97 5.45
N ILE A 158 -11.15 15.08 4.50
CA ILE A 158 -11.96 13.88 4.77
C ILE A 158 -11.20 12.95 5.73
N VAL A 159 -9.91 12.74 5.46
CA VAL A 159 -9.05 11.90 6.31
C VAL A 159 -8.86 12.55 7.67
N GLN A 160 -8.60 13.86 7.70
CA GLN A 160 -8.41 14.60 8.95
C GLN A 160 -9.65 14.55 9.84
N THR A 161 -10.83 14.83 9.28
CA THR A 161 -12.11 14.78 10.03
C THR A 161 -12.37 13.39 10.59
N SER A 162 -12.11 12.34 9.78
CA SER A 162 -12.23 10.96 10.25
C SER A 162 -11.24 10.66 11.37
N PHE A 163 -9.99 11.09 11.23
CA PHE A 163 -8.96 10.86 12.23
C PHE A 163 -9.31 11.53 13.56
N ASP A 164 -9.69 12.81 13.54
CA ASP A 164 -10.04 13.57 14.75
C ASP A 164 -11.28 12.99 15.46
N LEU A 165 -12.21 12.42 14.70
CA LEU A 165 -13.42 11.79 15.23
C LEU A 165 -13.14 10.46 15.95
N PHE A 166 -12.28 9.62 15.37
CA PHE A 166 -12.00 8.27 15.90
C PHE A 166 -10.77 8.20 16.81
N VAL A 167 -9.90 9.20 16.75
CA VAL A 167 -8.70 9.33 17.60
C VAL A 167 -8.72 10.72 18.25
N PRO A 168 -9.58 10.95 19.27
CA PRO A 168 -9.67 12.26 19.91
C PRO A 168 -8.40 12.56 20.71
N GLY A 169 -7.68 13.64 20.36
CA GLY A 169 -6.53 14.14 21.12
C GLY A 169 -5.14 13.71 20.65
N GLY A 170 -4.99 13.33 19.38
CA GLY A 170 -3.69 13.06 18.74
C GLY A 170 -2.85 14.30 18.43
#